data_AF-A0A7C6B9W9-F1
#
_entry.id   AF-A0A7C6B9W9-F1
#
_cell.length_a   1.000
_cell.length_b   1.000
_cell.length_c   1.000
_cell.angle_alpha   90.00
_cell.angle_beta   90.00
_cell.angle_gamma   90.00
#
_symmetry.space_group_name_H-M   'P 1'
#
loop_
_entity.id
_entity.type
_entity.pdbx_description
1 polymer ?
#
loop_
_entity_poly.entity_id
_entity_poly.type
_entity_poly.pdbx_seq_one_letter_code
_entity_poly.pdbx_strand_id
1 'polypeptide(L)' 'MTKYDLQQLLMGINVELEHTKDKMTALEIATDHLEEIPDYYTRLLKMEKEAEEEIEMKAKSKNK' A
#
# COMPACT_ATOMS: atom_id res chain seq x y z
N MET A 1 -22.80 3.29 3.51
CA MET A 1 -21.46 3.61 4.02
C MET A 1 -20.74 2.29 4.26
N THR A 2 -19.46 2.19 3.91
CA THR A 2 -18.65 0.98 4.11
C THR A 2 -18.29 0.81 5.60
N LYS A 3 -17.98 -0.42 6.02
CA LYS A 3 -17.43 -0.69 7.36
C LYS A 3 -16.04 -0.05 7.56
N TYR A 4 -15.27 0.02 6.47
CA TYR A 4 -13.90 0.52 6.46
C TYR A 4 -13.85 2.01 6.15
N ASP A 5 -12.76 2.65 6.61
CA ASP A 5 -12.39 3.97 6.14
C ASP A 5 -12.25 3.98 4.60
N LEU A 6 -12.89 4.95 3.95
CA LEU A 6 -12.96 4.99 2.49
C LEU A 6 -11.60 5.27 1.87
N GLN A 7 -10.73 6.05 2.53
CA GLN A 7 -9.41 6.35 2.00
C GLN A 7 -8.53 5.09 2.05
N GLN A 8 -8.55 4.35 3.16
CA GLN A 8 -7.84 3.08 3.28
C GLN A 8 -8.31 2.05 2.24
N LEU A 9 -9.62 1.93 2.06
CA LEU A 9 -10.18 0.97 1.09
C LEU A 9 -9.78 1.31 -0.35
N LEU A 10 -9.81 2.59 -0.73
CA LEU A 10 -9.40 3.04 -2.06
C LEU A 10 -7.89 2.89 -2.28
N MET A 11 -7.08 3.22 -1.28
CA MET A 11 -5.63 2.98 -1.32
C MET A 11 -5.35 1.50 -1.54
N GLY A 12 -6.01 0.64 -0.77
CA GLY A 12 -5.82 -0.79 -0.86
C GLY A 12 -6.18 -1.38 -2.21
N ILE A 13 -7.36 -1.07 -2.73
CA ILE A 13 -7.77 -1.53 -4.06
C ILE A 13 -6.75 -1.11 -5.13
N ASN A 14 -6.20 0.11 -5.06
CA ASN A 14 -5.20 0.56 -6.03
C ASN A 14 -3.89 -0.22 -5.91
N VAL A 15 -3.42 -0.47 -4.69
CA VAL A 15 -2.20 -1.26 -4.43
C VAL A 15 -2.38 -2.69 -4.94
N GLU A 16 -3.47 -3.37 -4.58
CA GLU A 16 -3.68 -4.75 -4.99
C GLU A 16 -3.85 -4.91 -6.51
N LEU A 17 -4.38 -3.87 -7.19
CA LEU A 17 -4.46 -3.84 -8.66
C LEU A 17 -3.10 -3.77 -9.36
N GLU A 18 -2.01 -3.49 -8.64
CA GLU A 18 -0.65 -3.64 -9.17
C GLU A 18 -0.27 -5.13 -9.34
N HIS A 19 -0.93 -6.01 -8.59
CA HIS A 19 -0.64 -7.44 -8.54
C HIS A 19 -1.73 -8.31 -9.18
N THR A 20 -2.96 -7.80 -9.32
CA THR A 20 -4.06 -8.48 -10.00
C THR A 20 -4.83 -7.56 -10.96
N LYS A 21 -5.47 -8.15 -11.98
CA LYS A 21 -6.36 -7.42 -12.90
C LYS A 21 -7.83 -7.48 -12.49
N ASP A 22 -8.16 -8.35 -11.54
CA ASP A 22 -9.52 -8.57 -11.10
C ASP A 22 -9.88 -7.64 -9.94
N LYS A 23 -10.89 -6.79 -10.15
CA LYS A 23 -11.29 -5.76 -9.18
C LYS A 23 -11.94 -6.35 -7.93
N MET A 24 -12.60 -7.50 -8.03
CA MET A 24 -13.22 -8.13 -6.86
C MET A 24 -12.17 -8.80 -5.98
N THR A 25 -11.16 -9.41 -6.60
CA THR A 25 -10.00 -9.96 -5.90
C THR A 25 -9.22 -8.87 -5.18
N ALA A 26 -8.96 -7.74 -5.85
CA ALA A 26 -8.30 -6.58 -5.23
C ALA A 26 -9.13 -6.02 -4.04
N LEU A 27 -10.45 -5.96 -4.19
CA LEU A 27 -11.35 -5.55 -3.12
C LEU A 27 -11.31 -6.51 -1.93
N GLU A 28 -11.39 -7.83 -2.18
CA GLU A 28 -11.35 -8.87 -1.14
C GLU A 28 -10.07 -8.77 -0.31
N ILE A 29 -8.91 -8.77 -0.97
CA ILE A 29 -7.60 -8.66 -0.30
C ILE A 29 -7.50 -7.36 0.50
N ALA A 30 -7.91 -6.23 -0.08
CA ALA A 30 -7.89 -4.96 0.63
C ALA A 30 -8.77 -4.97 1.87
N THR A 31 -9.94 -5.61 1.81
CA THR A 31 -10.81 -5.73 2.98
C THR A 31 -10.29 -6.70 4.03
N ASP A 32 -9.61 -7.78 3.63
CA ASP A 32 -8.98 -8.73 4.56
C ASP A 32 -7.90 -8.03 5.39
N HIS A 33 -7.03 -7.24 4.74
CA HIS A 33 -6.02 -6.46 5.45
C HIS A 33 -6.63 -5.41 6.40
N LEU A 34 -7.71 -4.74 6.00
CA LEU A 34 -8.38 -3.74 6.84
C LEU A 34 -9.19 -4.34 7.99
N GLU A 35 -9.58 -5.62 7.88
CA GLU A 35 -10.18 -6.36 8.99
C GLU A 35 -9.15 -6.63 10.09
N GLU A 36 -7.90 -6.91 9.73
CA GLU A 36 -6.80 -7.14 10.66
C GLU A 36 -6.24 -5.83 11.23
N ILE A 37 -5.98 -4.85 10.36
CA ILE A 37 -5.31 -3.60 10.70
C ILE A 37 -6.04 -2.43 10.00
N PRO A 38 -6.81 -1.61 10.72
CA PRO A 38 -7.65 -0.57 10.11
C PRO A 38 -6.90 0.51 9.30
N ASP A 39 -5.59 0.71 9.54
CA ASP A 39 -4.73 1.68 8.86
C ASP A 39 -3.60 1.03 8.02
N TYR A 40 -3.79 -0.24 7.61
CA TYR A 40 -2.78 -1.06 6.95
C TYR A 40 -2.07 -0.34 5.80
N TYR A 41 -2.82 0.26 4.87
CA TYR A 41 -2.25 0.87 3.67
C TYR A 41 -1.53 2.19 3.95
N THR A 42 -1.83 2.89 5.03
CA THR A 42 -0.99 4.02 5.49
C THR A 42 0.36 3.54 6.00
N ARG A 43 0.41 2.41 6.71
CA ARG A 43 1.68 1.83 7.19
C ARG A 43 2.51 1.33 6.02
N LEU A 44 1.89 0.64 5.07
CA LEU A 44 2.55 0.16 3.86
C LEU A 44 3.19 1.33 3.09
N LEU A 45 2.42 2.37 2.79
CA LEU A 45 2.90 3.56 2.08
C LEU A 45 4.11 4.21 2.77
N LYS A 46 4.11 4.23 4.11
CA LYS A 46 5.24 4.77 4.87
C LYS A 46 6.49 3.90 4.71
N MET A 47 6.34 2.58 4.85
CA MET A 47 7.45 1.63 4.72
C MET A 47 8.08 1.67 3.32
N GLU A 48 7.26 1.77 2.27
CA GLU A 48 7.74 1.87 0.89
C GLU A 48 8.55 3.15 0.66
N LYS A 49 8.05 4.30 1.12
CA LYS A 49 8.76 5.59 1.03
C LYS A 49 10.11 5.56 1.73
N GLU A 50 10.17 5.01 2.94
CA GLU A 50 11.43 4.87 3.69
C GLU A 50 12.44 4.01 2.91
N ALA A 51 11.98 2.92 2.29
CA ALA A 51 12.84 2.06 1.46
C ALA A 51 13.33 2.77 0.19
N GLU A 52 12.47 3.52 -0.49
CA GLU A 52 12.83 4.32 -1.67
C GLU A 52 13.90 5.38 -1.34
N GLU A 53 13.70 6.12 -0.24
CA GLU A 53 14.65 7.13 0.24
C GLU A 53 16.01 6.50 0.57
N GLU A 54 16.03 5.33 1.22
CA GLU A 54 17.26 4.60 1.48
C GLU A 54 18.00 4.20 0.20
N ILE A 55 17.28 3.72 -0.81
CA ILE A 55 17.86 3.34 -2.10
C ILE A 55 18.45 4.56 -2.80
N GLU A 56 17.73 5.68 -2.80
CA GLU A 56 18.21 6.92 -3.41
C GLU A 56 19.47 7.46 -2.72
N MET A 57 19.51 7.45 -1.39
CA MET A 57 20.69 7.85 -0.61
C MET A 57 21.91 6.98 -0.91
N LYS A 58 21.72 5.66 -1.02
CA LYS A 58 22.78 4.70 -1.38
C LYS A 58 23.27 4.94 -2.81
N ALA A 59 22.39 5.25 -3.75
CA ALA A 59 22.76 5.58 -5.13
C ALA A 59 23.60 6.87 -5.22
N LYS A 60 23.20 7.93 -4.51
CA LYS A 60 23.96 9.20 -4.45
C LYS A 60 25.35 9.02 -3.83
N SER A 61 25.46 8.18 -2.80
CA SER A 61 26.73 7.92 -2.11
C SER A 61 27.74 7.12 -2.96
N LYS A 62 27.29 6.38 -3.97
CA LYS A 62 28.16 5.63 -4.90
C LYS A 62 28.68 6.46 -6.07
N ASN A 63 28.02 7.58 -6.36
CA ASN A 63 28.35 8.47 -7.48
C ASN A 63 29.23 9.67 -7.07
N LYS A 64 29.75 9.65 -5.83
CA LYS A 64 30.64 10.66 -5.25
C LYS A 64 31.97 10.01 -4.89
#